data_AF-A0AAU0H774-F1
#
_entry.id   AF-A0AAU0H774-F1
#
_cell.length_a   1.000
_cell.length_b   1.000
_cell.length_c   1.000
_cell.angle_alpha   90.00
_cell.angle_beta   90.00
_cell.angle_gamma   90.00
#
_symmetry.space_group_name_H-M   'P 1'
#
loop_
_entity.id
_entity.type
_entity.pdbx_description
1 polymer ?
#
loop_
_entity_poly.entity_id
_entity_poly.type
_entity_poly.pdbx_seq_one_letter_code
_entity_poly.pdbx_strand_id
1 'polypeptide(L)'
;MDRRSFIKLGSIAGASVAIATGLAGCVSTKKPQDNASFTHGVASGDPLHNSVILWTRALPETRIPSAYILWEVITKNPVIAQSETGFF
;
A
#
# COMPACT_ATOMS: atom_id res chain seq x y z
N MET A 1 -38.66 -1.37 -27.15
CA MET A 1 -37.23 -1.62 -27.41
C MET A 1 -36.45 -1.28 -26.14
N ASP A 2 -36.07 -2.30 -25.37
CA ASP A 2 -35.40 -2.11 -24.09
C ASP A 2 -33.90 -1.90 -24.26
N ARG A 3 -33.43 -0.76 -23.75
CA ARG A 3 -32.02 -0.40 -23.51
C ARG A 3 -31.18 -1.53 -22.87
N ARG A 4 -31.81 -2.42 -22.10
CA ARG A 4 -31.16 -3.57 -21.45
C ARG A 4 -30.89 -4.75 -22.40
N SER A 5 -31.61 -4.86 -23.52
CA SER A 5 -31.40 -5.92 -24.50
C SER A 5 -30.18 -5.67 -25.38
N PHE A 6 -29.82 -4.39 -25.59
CA PHE A 6 -28.65 -3.99 -26.36
C PHE A 6 -27.33 -4.35 -25.67
N ILE A 7 -27.25 -4.19 -24.34
CA ILE A 7 -26.06 -4.53 -23.55
C ILE A 7 -25.79 -6.05 -23.58
N LYS A 8 -26.83 -6.88 -23.65
CA LYS A 8 -26.70 -8.34 -23.67
C LYS A 8 -26.21 -8.90 -25.01
N LEU A 9 -26.53 -8.23 -26.13
CA LEU A 9 -26.04 -8.67 -27.44
C LEU A 9 -24.61 -8.19 -27.74
N GLY A 10 -24.13 -7.13 -27.08
CA GLY A 10 -22.78 -6.62 -27.29
C GLY A 10 -21.66 -7.50 -26.71
N SER A 11 -21.95 -8.39 -25.76
CA SER A 11 -20.94 -9.19 -25.06
C SER A 11 -20.59 -10.53 -25.74
N ILE A 12 -21.28 -10.92 -26.83
CA ILE A 12 -21.12 -12.26 -27.44
C ILE A 12 -20.35 -12.22 -28.78
N ALA A 13 -20.14 -11.05 -29.39
CA ALA A 13 -19.47 -10.93 -30.70
C ALA A 13 -18.00 -10.45 -30.64
N GLY A 14 -17.36 -10.48 -29.46
CA GLY A 14 -15.98 -10.04 -29.24
C GLY A 14 -15.01 -11.17 -28.91
N ALA A 15 -15.16 -12.35 -29.51
CA ALA A 15 -14.24 -13.48 -29.34
C ALA A 15 -12.98 -13.33 -30.21
N SER A 16 -12.28 -12.21 -30.09
CA SER A 16 -10.97 -11.98 -30.72
C SER A 16 -10.00 -11.42 -29.69
N VAL A 17 -9.22 -12.34 -29.10
CA VAL A 17 -7.91 -12.14 -28.46
C VAL A 17 -7.55 -10.69 -28.10
N ALA A 18 -8.15 -10.20 -27.02
CA ALA A 18 -7.58 -9.15 -26.20
C ALA A 18 -7.85 -9.57 -24.75
N ILE A 19 -7.18 -10.65 -24.33
CA ILE A 19 -7.15 -11.04 -22.92
C ILE A 19 -6.44 -9.90 -22.21
N ALA A 20 -7.26 -9.00 -21.65
CA ALA A 20 -6.95 -8.02 -20.62
C ALA A 20 -5.47 -7.92 -20.22
N THR A 21 -4.69 -7.14 -20.99
CA THR A 21 -3.56 -6.39 -20.41
C THR A 21 -4.04 -5.20 -19.56
N GLY A 22 -5.37 -5.03 -19.48
CA GLY A 22 -6.06 -4.09 -18.61
C GLY A 22 -6.06 -4.51 -17.14
N LEU A 23 -4.87 -4.70 -16.56
CA LEU A 23 -4.60 -4.33 -15.17
C LEU A 23 -3.08 -4.29 -14.87
N ALA A 24 -2.27 -3.78 -15.80
CA ALA A 24 -0.89 -3.34 -15.50
C ALA A 24 -0.87 -2.04 -14.65
N GLY A 25 -1.82 -1.87 -13.74
CA GLY A 25 -2.08 -0.62 -13.00
C GLY A 25 -1.73 -0.66 -11.52
N CYS A 26 -1.30 -1.81 -10.98
CA CYS A 26 -0.82 -1.91 -9.60
C CYS A 26 0.35 -2.89 -9.55
N VAL A 27 1.48 -2.51 -10.15
CA VAL A 27 2.77 -3.06 -9.70
C VAL A 27 3.05 -2.41 -8.35
N SER A 28 2.34 -2.84 -7.31
CA SER A 28 2.69 -2.47 -5.94
C SER A 28 4.02 -3.17 -5.68
N THR A 29 5.11 -2.42 -5.77
CA THR A 29 6.42 -2.90 -5.36
C THR A 29 6.29 -3.26 -3.89
N LYS A 30 6.06 -4.55 -3.61
CA LYS A 30 5.83 -5.03 -2.25
C LYS A 30 7.14 -4.85 -1.52
N LYS A 31 7.23 -3.81 -0.71
CA LYS A 31 8.37 -3.59 0.16
C LYS A 31 8.40 -4.68 1.24
N PRO A 32 9.57 -5.15 1.68
CA PRO A 32 9.68 -6.12 2.78
C PRO A 32 8.93 -5.61 4.01
N GLN A 33 7.98 -6.39 4.52
CA GLN A 33 7.26 -6.10 5.74
C GLN A 33 6.97 -7.42 6.45
N ASP A 34 7.36 -7.50 7.71
CA ASP A 34 7.06 -8.63 8.58
C ASP A 34 5.79 -8.35 9.39
N ASN A 35 5.15 -9.42 9.86
CA ASN A 35 4.03 -9.29 10.78
C ASN A 35 4.54 -8.87 12.16
N ALA A 36 4.04 -7.74 12.66
CA ALA A 36 4.30 -7.27 14.00
C ALA A 36 3.05 -6.61 14.61
N SER A 37 2.93 -6.73 15.93
CA SER A 37 1.87 -6.11 16.72
C SER A 37 2.35 -4.80 17.37
N PHE A 38 1.50 -3.77 17.34
CA PHE A 38 1.78 -2.44 17.86
C PHE A 38 1.01 -2.20 19.17
N THR A 39 1.55 -2.69 20.28
CA THR A 39 0.85 -2.67 21.58
C THR A 39 1.03 -1.37 22.37
N HIS A 40 1.98 -0.51 21.97
CA HIS A 40 2.33 0.72 22.70
C HIS A 40 2.01 2.00 21.91
N GLY A 41 1.26 1.87 20.82
CA GLY A 41 0.92 3.00 19.96
C GLY A 41 2.11 3.56 19.18
N VAL A 42 1.93 4.80 18.72
CA VAL A 42 2.90 5.56 17.91
C VAL A 42 3.04 6.95 18.54
N ALA A 43 4.25 7.50 18.53
CA ALA A 43 4.54 8.85 18.96
C ALA A 43 5.48 9.55 17.97
N SER A 44 5.49 10.88 18.00
CA SER A 44 6.44 11.73 17.26
C SER A 44 7.12 12.71 18.20
N GLY A 45 8.40 13.02 17.97
CA GLY A 45 9.14 13.94 18.83
C GLY A 45 10.38 14.54 18.15
N ASP A 46 11.04 15.44 18.89
CA ASP A 46 12.25 16.16 18.47
C ASP A 46 12.16 16.80 17.08
N PRO A 47 11.23 17.76 16.89
CA PRO A 47 11.08 18.42 15.61
C PRO A 47 12.26 19.37 15.33
N LEU A 48 12.89 19.19 14.18
CA LEU A 48 13.75 20.19 13.56
C LEU A 48 12.98 20.92 12.46
N HIS A 49 13.62 21.89 11.79
CA HIS A 49 12.98 22.68 10.74
C HIS A 49 12.45 21.85 9.56
N ASN A 50 12.99 20.65 9.33
CA ASN A 50 12.63 19.79 8.18
C ASN A 50 12.55 18.29 8.53
N SER A 51 12.63 17.92 9.80
CA SER A 51 12.62 16.52 10.21
C SER A 51 11.95 16.35 11.57
N VAL A 52 11.52 15.11 11.83
CA VAL A 52 10.90 14.68 13.08
C VAL A 52 11.28 13.23 13.31
N ILE A 53 11.34 12.81 14.57
CA ILE A 53 11.53 11.41 14.92
C ILE A 53 10.17 10.75 15.12
N LEU A 54 9.97 9.58 14.50
CA LEU A 54 8.83 8.71 14.74
C LEU A 54 9.25 7.55 15.64
N TRP A 55 8.49 7.34 16.72
CA TRP A 55 8.71 6.27 17.68
C TRP A 55 7.54 5.30 17.65
N THR A 56 7.85 4.01 17.60
CA THR A 56 6.88 2.94 17.76
C THR A 56 7.57 1.74 18.41
N ARG A 57 6.78 0.85 19.02
CA ARG A 57 7.25 -0.45 19.48
C ARG A 57 6.53 -1.54 18.71
N ALA A 58 7.23 -2.11 17.74
CA ALA A 58 6.78 -3.28 16.99
C ALA A 58 7.21 -4.56 17.71
N LEU A 59 6.27 -5.46 17.98
CA LEU A 59 6.52 -6.79 18.53
C LEU A 59 6.34 -7.83 17.42
N PRO A 60 7.42 -8.47 16.92
CA PRO A 60 7.31 -9.50 15.90
C PRO A 60 6.42 -10.66 16.37
N GLU A 61 5.58 -11.21 15.48
CA GLU A 61 4.72 -12.35 15.81
C GLU A 61 5.50 -13.67 15.94
N THR A 62 6.61 -13.78 15.22
CA THR A 62 7.52 -14.93 15.27
C THR A 62 8.74 -14.60 16.11
N ARG A 63 9.48 -15.63 16.59
CA ARG A 63 10.76 -15.46 17.30
C ARG A 63 11.89 -15.11 16.32
N ILE A 64 11.71 -14.02 15.58
CA ILE A 64 12.75 -13.41 14.75
C ILE A 64 13.42 -12.28 15.55
N PRO A 65 14.74 -12.10 15.40
CA PRO A 65 15.50 -11.10 16.15
C PRO A 65 15.21 -9.65 15.70
N SER A 66 14.69 -9.46 14.49
CA SER A 66 14.33 -8.17 13.92
C SER A 66 13.17 -8.35 12.93
N ALA A 67 12.40 -7.27 12.72
CA ALA A 67 11.30 -7.23 11.77
C ALA A 67 11.42 -6.00 10.88
N TYR A 68 11.11 -6.16 9.60
CA TYR A 68 10.93 -5.05 8.67
C TYR A 68 9.58 -4.40 8.88
N ILE A 69 9.57 -3.11 9.20
CA ILE A 69 8.34 -2.34 9.36
C ILE A 69 8.31 -1.23 8.32
N LEU A 70 7.16 -1.10 7.67
CA LEU A 70 6.87 0.01 6.77
C LEU A 70 6.43 1.24 7.56
N TRP A 71 7.02 2.38 7.23
CA TRP A 71 6.58 3.68 7.74
C TRP A 71 6.32 4.63 6.56
N GLU A 72 5.43 5.58 6.79
CA GLU A 72 5.00 6.55 5.79
C GLU A 72 4.77 7.92 6.43
N VAL A 73 5.15 8.98 5.73
CA VAL A 73 4.83 10.37 6.08
C VAL A 73 4.09 11.01 4.92
N ILE A 74 2.93 11.59 5.22
CA ILE A 74 2.05 12.23 4.25
C ILE A 74 2.09 13.74 4.46
N THR A 75 2.38 14.49 3.40
CA THR A 75 2.27 15.95 3.42
C THR A 75 0.92 16.41 2.86
N LYS A 76 0.54 17.65 3.15
CA LYS A 76 -0.72 18.25 2.69
C LYS A 76 -0.89 18.22 1.16
N ASN A 77 0.20 18.04 0.40
CA ASN A 77 0.15 17.77 -1.03
C ASN A 77 0.25 16.24 -1.24
N PRO A 78 -0.86 15.53 -1.52
CA PRO A 78 -0.90 14.07 -1.56
C PRO A 78 -0.12 13.45 -2.74
N VAL A 79 0.50 14.28 -3.58
CA VAL A 79 1.28 13.85 -4.75
C VAL A 79 2.58 13.15 -4.34
N ILE A 80 3.06 13.33 -3.10
CA ILE A 80 4.30 12.69 -2.61
C ILE A 80 4.08 12.14 -1.19
N ALA A 81 3.70 10.88 -1.10
CA ALA A 81 3.90 10.08 0.10
C ALA A 81 5.25 9.38 0.00
N GLN A 82 6.08 9.50 1.05
CA GLN A 82 7.33 8.76 1.16
C GLN A 82 7.10 7.54 2.04
N SER A 83 7.14 6.36 1.44
CA SER A 83 7.13 5.08 2.17
C SER A 83 8.53 4.52 2.21
N GLU A 84 8.96 3.99 3.35
CA GLU A 84 10.27 3.34 3.51
C GLU A 84 10.16 2.15 4.47
N THR A 85 11.08 1.20 4.35
CA THR A 85 11.22 0.07 5.26
C THR A 85 12.38 0.32 6.20
N GLY A 86 12.12 0.26 7.50
CA GLY A 86 13.14 0.31 8.53
C GLY A 86 13.25 -1.02 9.29
N PHE A 87 14.42 -1.26 9.85
CA PHE A 87 14.59 -2.26 10.91
C PHE A 87 14.25 -1.62 12.25
N PHE A 88 13.44 -2.31 13.05
CA PHE A 88 13.11 -1.94 14.42
C PHE A 88 13.46 -3.07 15.38
#